data_AF-A0A9J5ZYY5-F1
#
_entry.id   AF-A0A9J5ZYY5-F1
#
_cell.length_a   1.000
_cell.length_b   1.000
_cell.length_c   1.000
_cell.angle_alpha   90.00
_cell.angle_beta   90.00
_cell.angle_gamma   90.00
#
_symmetry.space_group_name_H-M   'P 1'
#
loop_
_entity.id
_entity.type
_entity.pdbx_description
1 polymer ?
#
loop_
_entity_poly.entity_id
_entity_poly.type
_entity_poly.pdbx_seq_one_letter_code
_entity_poly.pdbx_strand_id
1 'polypeptide(L)'
;METPFLHDFSGDHHQLIGPDGDYRSVKGLKEWWAVLWIETVKLWEIGGPIAFNVLCQYGTYSITVAFCGHLGAVELSAISVAQNVIGTFSFGFMLGMGSALETLCGQAFGAGQIHMLGIYTQRSMVILLFSTLFCCQFIFLQLHCLIF
;
A
#
# COMPACT_ATOMS: atom_id res chain seq x y z
N MET A 1 4.62 18.76 -21.05
CA MET A 1 4.05 19.82 -20.19
C MET A 1 5.02 20.01 -19.05
N GLU A 2 5.83 21.05 -19.17
CA GLU A 2 6.91 21.38 -18.25
C GLU A 2 6.29 22.18 -17.10
N THR A 3 6.40 21.71 -15.86
CA THR A 3 5.84 22.37 -14.68
C THR A 3 6.82 23.46 -14.19
N PRO A 4 6.57 24.76 -14.45
CA PRO A 4 7.54 25.83 -14.25
C PRO A 4 7.85 26.10 -12.76
N PHE A 5 6.99 25.62 -11.86
CA PHE A 5 7.09 25.82 -10.41
C PHE A 5 8.18 24.96 -9.73
N LEU A 6 8.63 23.88 -10.38
CA LEU A 6 9.68 23.02 -9.82
C LEU A 6 11.10 23.56 -10.09
N HIS A 7 11.28 24.35 -11.15
CA HIS A 7 12.61 24.79 -11.58
C HIS A 7 13.12 26.02 -10.80
N ASP A 8 12.23 26.91 -10.36
CA ASP A 8 12.61 28.09 -9.54
C ASP A 8 13.06 27.66 -8.13
N PHE A 9 12.40 26.65 -7.56
CA PHE A 9 12.87 25.99 -6.34
C PHE A 9 14.12 25.14 -6.60
N SER A 10 14.25 24.46 -7.76
CA SER A 10 15.43 23.64 -8.11
C SER A 10 16.78 24.37 -7.98
N GLY A 11 16.82 25.71 -8.03
CA GLY A 11 18.02 26.51 -7.76
C GLY A 11 18.50 26.48 -6.31
N ASP A 12 17.58 26.45 -5.33
CA ASP A 12 17.88 26.29 -3.89
C ASP A 12 18.16 24.82 -3.51
N HIS A 13 17.79 23.86 -4.36
CA HIS A 13 17.96 22.42 -4.10
C HIS A 13 19.44 22.01 -4.03
N HIS A 14 20.33 22.67 -4.78
CA HIS A 14 21.77 22.39 -4.75
C HIS A 14 22.48 22.92 -3.49
N GLN A 15 21.83 23.81 -2.71
CA GLN A 15 22.36 24.32 -1.45
C GLN A 15 21.93 23.48 -0.24
N LEU A 16 20.82 22.76 -0.34
CA LEU A 16 20.23 21.98 0.77
C LEU A 16 20.67 20.51 0.79
N ILE A 17 21.02 19.94 -0.36
CA ILE A 17 21.54 18.57 -0.48
C ILE A 17 23.07 18.64 -0.40
N GLY A 18 23.65 18.01 0.62
CA GLY A 18 25.09 17.90 0.78
C GLY A 18 25.73 17.05 -0.34
N PRO A 19 27.05 17.17 -0.57
CA PRO A 19 27.77 16.35 -1.55
C PRO A 19 27.72 14.83 -1.24
N ASP A 20 27.34 14.48 -0.03
CA ASP A 20 27.04 13.15 0.52
C ASP A 20 25.61 12.66 0.24
N GLY A 21 24.76 13.51 -0.35
CA GLY A 21 23.36 13.20 -0.67
C GLY A 21 22.38 13.42 0.47
N ASP A 22 22.85 13.86 1.64
CA ASP A 22 22.04 14.06 2.84
C ASP A 22 21.60 15.53 2.99
N TYR A 23 20.49 15.79 3.69
CA TYR A 23 20.01 17.16 3.89
C TYR A 23 20.89 17.93 4.88
N ARG A 24 21.30 19.14 4.53
CA ARG A 24 22.02 20.02 5.46
C ARG A 24 21.15 20.36 6.68
N SER A 25 21.79 20.49 7.84
CA SER A 25 21.11 20.80 9.10
C SER A 25 20.27 22.07 8.99
N VAL A 26 18.95 21.91 9.15
CA VAL A 26 17.94 22.96 9.00
C VAL A 26 18.10 24.00 10.12
N LYS A 27 18.32 25.27 9.76
CA LYS A 27 18.55 26.35 10.72
C LYS A 27 17.32 27.25 10.92
N GLY A 28 16.30 27.12 10.08
CA GLY A 28 15.07 27.93 10.19
C GLY A 28 13.78 27.25 9.71
N LEU A 29 12.64 27.79 10.15
CA LEU A 29 11.28 27.33 9.82
C LEU A 29 10.98 27.31 8.31
N LYS A 30 11.55 28.27 7.56
CA LYS A 30 11.36 28.37 6.11
C LYS A 30 12.04 27.21 5.38
N GLU A 31 13.26 26.85 5.79
CA GLU A 31 14.01 25.71 5.26
C GLU A 31 13.32 24.39 5.60
N TRP A 32 12.79 24.26 6.82
CA TRP A 32 12.01 23.09 7.24
C TRP A 32 10.77 22.87 6.36
N TRP A 33 9.99 23.94 6.11
CA TRP A 33 8.82 23.88 5.24
C TRP A 33 9.18 23.54 3.79
N ALA A 34 10.30 24.07 3.29
CA ALA A 34 10.78 23.74 1.95
C ALA A 34 11.15 22.25 1.81
N VAL A 35 11.89 21.69 2.77
CA VAL A 35 12.24 20.26 2.79
C VAL A 35 10.98 19.38 2.85
N LEU A 36 10.03 19.71 3.73
CA LEU A 36 8.78 18.97 3.80
C LEU A 36 7.99 19.00 2.50
N TRP A 37 7.90 20.17 1.86
CA TRP A 37 7.18 20.30 0.59
C TRP A 37 7.81 19.43 -0.49
N ILE A 38 9.14 19.42 -0.58
CA ILE A 38 9.90 18.62 -1.55
C ILE A 38 9.67 17.13 -1.31
N GLU A 39 9.83 16.65 -0.07
CA GLU A 39 9.58 15.25 0.28
C GLU A 39 8.12 14.85 0.02
N THR A 40 7.17 15.74 0.31
CA THR A 40 5.74 15.50 0.04
C THR A 40 5.46 15.32 -1.45
N VAL A 41 6.06 16.14 -2.32
CA VAL A 41 5.90 16.00 -3.78
C VAL A 41 6.48 14.68 -4.28
N LYS A 42 7.65 14.26 -3.79
CA LYS A 42 8.24 12.94 -4.13
C LYS A 42 7.35 11.79 -3.68
N LEU A 43 6.82 11.86 -2.46
CA LEU A 43 5.88 10.87 -1.95
C LEU A 43 4.60 10.83 -2.79
N TRP A 44 4.14 11.97 -3.30
CA TRP A 44 2.94 12.04 -4.14
C TRP A 44 3.11 11.35 -5.49
N GLU A 45 4.32 11.28 -6.03
CA GLU A 45 4.62 10.55 -7.27
C GLU A 45 4.32 9.05 -7.14
N ILE A 46 4.57 8.48 -5.95
CA ILE A 46 4.30 7.07 -5.62
C ILE A 46 2.89 6.90 -5.04
N GLY A 47 2.46 7.81 -4.17
CA GLY A 47 1.17 7.76 -3.50
C GLY A 47 -0.02 8.03 -4.42
N GLY A 48 0.15 8.86 -5.45
CA GLY A 48 -0.86 9.17 -6.45
C GLY A 48 -1.45 7.95 -7.16
N PRO A 49 -0.64 7.09 -7.81
CA PRO A 49 -1.15 5.87 -8.45
C PRO A 49 -1.74 4.87 -7.45
N ILE A 50 -1.19 4.79 -6.23
CA ILE A 50 -1.75 3.93 -5.16
C ILE A 50 -3.15 4.42 -4.75
N ALA A 51 -3.31 5.73 -4.51
CA ALA A 51 -4.61 6.30 -4.15
C ALA A 51 -5.65 6.10 -5.26
N PHE A 52 -5.25 6.27 -6.53
CA PHE A 52 -6.12 5.98 -7.66
C PHE A 52 -6.53 4.50 -7.71
N ASN A 53 -5.59 3.58 -7.49
CA ASN A 53 -5.88 2.15 -7.44
C ASN A 53 -6.90 1.81 -6.34
N VAL A 54 -6.70 2.34 -5.14
CA VAL A 54 -7.61 2.15 -3.99
C VAL A 54 -9.00 2.71 -4.30
N LEU A 55 -9.10 3.89 -4.91
CA LEU A 55 -10.38 4.47 -5.33
C LEU A 55 -11.09 3.58 -6.36
N CYS A 56 -10.38 3.08 -7.36
CA CYS A 56 -10.95 2.17 -8.35
C CYS A 56 -11.41 0.85 -7.71
N GLN A 57 -10.65 0.32 -6.75
CA GLN A 57 -10.99 -0.90 -6.04
C GLN A 57 -12.29 -0.75 -5.24
N TYR A 58 -12.42 0.30 -4.42
CA TYR A 58 -13.65 0.59 -3.68
C TYR A 58 -14.83 0.92 -4.60
N GLY A 59 -14.58 1.60 -5.72
CA GLY A 59 -15.60 1.87 -6.73
C GLY A 59 -16.16 0.59 -7.35
N THR A 60 -15.29 -0.35 -7.75
CA THR A 60 -15.69 -1.66 -8.29
C THR A 60 -16.51 -2.45 -7.27
N TYR A 61 -16.08 -2.43 -6.00
CA TYR A 61 -16.81 -3.06 -4.90
C TYR A 61 -18.21 -2.47 -4.73
N SER A 62 -18.33 -1.14 -4.70
CA SER A 62 -19.60 -0.43 -4.54
C SER A 62 -20.58 -0.74 -5.67
N ILE A 63 -20.11 -0.74 -6.91
CA ILE A 63 -20.93 -1.07 -8.10
C ILE A 63 -21.43 -2.52 -8.01
N THR A 64 -20.55 -3.47 -7.62
CA THR A 64 -20.92 -4.88 -7.46
C THR A 64 -22.07 -5.05 -6.45
N VAL A 65 -21.95 -4.44 -5.28
CA VAL A 65 -22.98 -4.50 -4.24
C VAL A 65 -24.28 -3.83 -4.71
N ALA A 66 -24.21 -2.73 -5.45
CA ALA A 66 -25.38 -2.06 -6.00
C ALA A 66 -26.14 -2.92 -7.02
N PHE A 67 -25.42 -3.66 -7.89
CA PHE A 67 -26.06 -4.62 -8.81
C PHE A 67 -26.68 -5.81 -8.07
N CYS A 68 -25.99 -6.36 -7.07
CA CYS A 68 -26.52 -7.45 -6.26
C CYS A 68 -27.76 -7.03 -5.45
N GLY A 69 -27.82 -5.77 -5.00
CA GLY A 69 -29.01 -5.21 -4.37
C GLY A 69 -30.23 -5.14 -5.28
N HIS A 70 -30.04 -4.95 -6.60
CA HIS A 70 -31.13 -4.99 -7.57
C HIS A 70 -31.63 -6.42 -7.88
N LEU A 71 -30.78 -7.43 -7.70
CA LEU A 71 -31.11 -8.84 -7.94
C LEU A 71 -32.02 -9.41 -6.83
N GLY A 72 -31.80 -8.98 -5.58
CA GLY A 72 -32.66 -9.36 -4.47
C GLY A 72 -31.99 -9.20 -3.11
N ALA A 73 -32.81 -9.22 -2.06
CA ALA A 73 -32.32 -9.10 -0.68
C ALA A 73 -31.53 -10.34 -0.23
N VAL A 74 -31.87 -11.51 -0.75
CA VAL A 74 -31.20 -12.78 -0.38
C VAL A 74 -29.77 -12.79 -0.92
N GLU A 75 -29.60 -12.44 -2.20
CA GLU A 75 -28.31 -12.35 -2.88
C GLU A 75 -27.42 -11.27 -2.25
N LEU A 76 -27.99 -10.11 -1.94
CA LEU A 76 -27.27 -9.02 -1.26
C LEU A 76 -26.76 -9.45 0.12
N SER A 77 -27.59 -10.13 0.92
CA SER A 77 -27.20 -10.62 2.25
C SER A 77 -26.11 -11.68 2.17
N ALA A 78 -26.21 -12.64 1.23
CA ALA A 78 -25.21 -13.67 1.01
C ALA A 78 -23.84 -13.06 0.65
N ILE A 79 -23.82 -12.08 -0.27
CA ILE A 79 -22.59 -11.40 -0.68
C ILE A 79 -22.02 -10.54 0.45
N SER A 80 -22.85 -9.82 1.20
CA SER A 80 -22.40 -9.02 2.35
C SER A 80 -21.71 -9.87 3.42
N VAL A 81 -22.29 -11.03 3.75
CA VAL A 81 -21.69 -11.96 4.72
C VAL A 81 -20.39 -12.56 4.16
N ALA A 82 -20.40 -13.03 2.91
CA ALA A 82 -19.20 -13.55 2.26
C ALA A 82 -18.06 -12.53 2.26
N GLN A 83 -18.36 -11.27 1.91
CA GLN A 83 -17.37 -10.19 1.88
C GLN A 83 -16.85 -9.82 3.27
N ASN A 84 -17.69 -9.80 4.30
CA ASN A 84 -17.23 -9.57 5.66
C ASN A 84 -16.26 -10.67 6.14
N VAL A 85 -16.56 -11.94 5.83
CA VAL A 85 -15.67 -13.07 6.18
C VAL A 85 -14.36 -12.97 5.41
N ILE A 86 -14.40 -12.78 4.09
CA ILE A 86 -13.20 -12.66 3.24
C ILE A 86 -12.36 -11.44 3.67
N GLY A 87 -12.98 -10.29 3.86
CA GLY A 87 -12.29 -9.06 4.26
C GLY A 87 -11.66 -9.16 5.64
N THR A 88 -12.35 -9.72 6.63
CA THR A 88 -11.81 -9.83 7.98
C THR A 88 -10.63 -10.82 8.03
N PHE A 89 -10.79 -11.99 7.42
CA PHE A 89 -9.77 -13.04 7.50
C PHE A 89 -8.66 -12.86 6.47
N SER A 90 -8.97 -12.79 5.17
CA SER A 90 -7.94 -12.72 4.13
C SER A 90 -7.21 -11.38 4.15
N PHE A 91 -7.95 -10.28 4.10
CA PHE A 91 -7.32 -8.96 4.02
C PHE A 91 -6.63 -8.61 5.34
N GLY A 92 -7.25 -8.85 6.50
CA GLY A 92 -6.61 -8.61 7.80
C GLY A 92 -5.31 -9.40 7.99
N PHE A 93 -5.30 -10.69 7.67
CA PHE A 93 -4.12 -11.55 7.81
C PHE A 93 -3.01 -11.18 6.81
N MET A 94 -3.34 -10.95 5.53
CA MET A 94 -2.37 -10.53 4.51
C MET A 94 -1.80 -9.15 4.81
N LEU A 95 -2.63 -8.20 5.26
CA LEU A 95 -2.19 -6.87 5.65
C LEU A 95 -1.18 -6.96 6.80
N GLY A 96 -1.46 -7.76 7.83
CA GLY A 96 -0.56 -7.95 8.97
C GLY A 96 0.82 -8.51 8.58
N MET A 97 0.86 -9.53 7.72
CA MET A 97 2.14 -10.05 7.22
C MET A 97 2.84 -9.06 6.29
N GLY A 98 2.08 -8.36 5.42
CA GLY A 98 2.61 -7.34 4.53
C GLY A 98 3.29 -6.20 5.28
N SER A 99 2.67 -5.68 6.35
CA SER A 99 3.27 -4.64 7.19
C SER A 99 4.54 -5.11 7.91
N ALA A 100 4.58 -6.37 8.34
CA ALA A 100 5.80 -6.96 8.91
C ALA A 100 6.93 -7.07 7.87
N LEU A 101 6.61 -7.44 6.62
CA LEU A 101 7.58 -7.46 5.52
C LEU A 101 8.08 -6.06 5.18
N GLU A 102 7.20 -5.06 5.11
CA GLU A 102 7.56 -3.68 4.84
C GLU A 102 8.57 -3.17 5.87
N THR A 103 8.33 -3.47 7.15
CA THR A 103 9.27 -3.15 8.24
C THR A 103 10.61 -3.88 8.06
N LEU A 104 10.60 -5.19 7.82
CA LEU A 104 11.82 -5.98 7.62
C LEU A 104 12.62 -5.49 6.41
N CYS A 105 11.92 -5.14 5.33
CA CYS A 105 12.52 -4.60 4.11
C CYS A 105 13.13 -3.22 4.37
N GLY A 106 12.44 -2.35 5.11
CA GLY A 106 12.97 -1.05 5.53
C GLY A 106 14.23 -1.19 6.38
N GLN A 107 14.27 -2.17 7.29
CA GLN A 107 15.46 -2.46 8.10
C GLN A 107 16.63 -2.97 7.26
N ALA A 108 16.40 -3.93 6.36
CA ALA A 108 17.45 -4.48 5.51
C ALA A 108 17.99 -3.45 4.49
N PHE A 109 17.12 -2.57 3.97
CA PHE A 109 17.50 -1.45 3.14
C PHE A 109 18.35 -0.42 3.92
N GLY A 110 17.91 -0.04 5.13
CA GLY A 110 18.65 0.87 6.00
C GLY A 110 20.02 0.34 6.45
N ALA A 111 20.18 -0.98 6.54
CA ALA A 111 21.47 -1.63 6.82
C ALA A 111 22.40 -1.75 5.59
N GLY A 112 21.99 -1.25 4.42
CA GLY A 112 22.76 -1.29 3.17
C GLY A 112 22.85 -2.68 2.51
N GLN A 113 22.11 -3.67 3.00
CA GLN A 113 22.17 -5.05 2.48
C GLN A 113 21.11 -5.33 1.40
N ILE A 114 21.17 -4.57 0.30
CA ILE A 114 20.17 -4.63 -0.80
C ILE A 114 20.11 -6.01 -1.46
N HIS A 115 21.21 -6.76 -1.50
CA HIS A 115 21.21 -8.12 -2.05
C HIS A 115 20.43 -9.10 -1.16
N MET A 116 20.58 -9.01 0.16
CA MET A 116 19.85 -9.86 1.11
C MET A 116 18.39 -9.45 1.24
N LEU A 117 18.08 -8.16 1.07
CA LEU A 117 16.72 -7.64 0.99
C LEU A 117 15.89 -8.40 -0.06
N GLY A 118 16.40 -8.52 -1.29
CA GLY A 118 15.69 -9.21 -2.37
C GLY A 118 15.40 -10.69 -2.05
N ILE A 119 16.36 -11.40 -1.45
CA ILE A 119 16.19 -12.80 -1.04
C ILE A 119 15.13 -12.93 0.05
N TYR A 120 15.10 -12.01 1.02
CA TYR A 120 14.07 -12.00 2.06
C TYR A 120 12.69 -11.67 1.52
N THR A 121 12.57 -10.72 0.59
CA THR A 121 11.30 -10.41 -0.07
C THR A 121 10.80 -11.60 -0.88
N GLN A 122 11.67 -12.26 -1.65
CA GLN A 122 11.29 -13.43 -2.45
C GLN A 122 10.82 -14.59 -1.58
N ARG A 123 11.57 -14.92 -0.51
CA ARG A 123 11.18 -15.99 0.42
C ARG A 123 9.87 -15.66 1.12
N SER A 124 9.70 -14.41 1.53
CA SER A 124 8.47 -13.96 2.18
C SER A 124 7.29 -13.97 1.23
N MET A 125 7.47 -13.62 -0.05
CA MET A 125 6.45 -13.76 -1.10
C MET A 125 5.98 -15.21 -1.25
N VAL A 126 6.90 -16.17 -1.24
CA VAL A 126 6.54 -17.59 -1.29
C VAL A 126 5.71 -18.00 -0.08
N ILE A 127 6.12 -17.59 1.13
CA ILE A 127 5.37 -17.86 2.37
C ILE A 127 3.99 -17.22 2.32
N LEU A 128 3.90 -15.96 1.89
CA LEU A 128 2.64 -15.24 1.70
C LEU A 128 1.70 -15.98 0.74
N LEU A 129 2.20 -16.41 -0.42
CA LEU A 129 1.43 -17.16 -1.40
C LEU A 129 0.88 -18.47 -0.83
N PHE A 130 1.71 -19.27 -0.15
CA PHE A 130 1.26 -20.48 0.51
C PHE A 130 0.22 -20.20 1.60
N SER A 131 0.42 -19.14 2.37
CA SER A 131 -0.51 -18.75 3.42
C SER A 131 -1.86 -18.29 2.86
N THR A 132 -1.86 -17.56 1.73
CA THR A 132 -3.09 -17.19 1.00
C THR A 132 -3.82 -18.42 0.47
N LEU A 133 -3.12 -19.41 -0.09
CA LEU A 133 -3.75 -20.65 -0.56
C LEU A 133 -4.40 -21.43 0.59
N PHE A 134 -3.72 -21.52 1.74
CA PHE A 134 -4.26 -22.16 2.93
C PHE A 134 -5.48 -21.41 3.48
N CYS A 135 -5.41 -20.08 3.54
CA CYS A 135 -6.51 -19.24 3.99
C CYS A 135 -7.72 -19.34 3.04
N CYS A 136 -7.48 -19.40 1.72
CA CYS A 136 -8.52 -19.59 0.71
C CYS A 136 -9.26 -20.93 0.89
N GLN A 137 -8.52 -22.02 1.14
CA GLN A 137 -9.14 -23.33 1.41
C GLN A 137 -9.99 -23.31 2.68
N PHE A 138 -9.51 -22.64 3.74
CA PHE A 138 -10.25 -22.52 4.99
C PHE A 138 -11.53 -21.68 4.83
N ILE A 139 -11.46 -20.57 4.10
CA ILE A 139 -12.61 -19.70 3.82
C ILE A 139 -13.63 -20.40 2.93
N PHE A 140 -13.19 -21.17 1.93
CA PHE A 140 -14.08 -21.93 1.07
C PHE A 140 -14.87 -22.98 1.86
N LEU A 141 -14.21 -23.67 2.80
CA LEU A 141 -14.88 -24.62 3.70
C LEU A 141 -15.90 -23.92 4.61
N GLN A 142 -15.54 -22.78 5.20
CA GLN A 142 -16.46 -22.02 6.06
C GLN A 142 -17.64 -21.45 5.30
N LEU A 143 -17.42 -20.96 4.08
CA LEU A 143 -18.49 -20.42 3.24
C LEU A 143 -19.44 -21.52 2.77
N HIS A 144 -18.92 -22.72 2.45
CA HIS A 144 -19.76 -23.89 2.13
C HIS A 144 -20.63 -24.26 3.33
N CYS A 145 -20.08 -24.31 4.54
CA CYS A 145 -20.81 -24.67 5.76
C CYS A 145 -21.79 -23.59 6.24
N LEU A 146 -21.66 -22.35 5.76
CA LEU A 146 -22.55 -21.24 6.11
C LEU A 146 -23.73 -21.10 5.12
N ILE A 147 -23.52 -21.50 3.86
CA ILE A 147 -24.52 -21.39 2.78
C ILE A 147 -25.40 -22.65 2.68
N PHE A 148 -24.90 -23.82 3.10
CA PHE A 148 -25.64 -25.09 3.18
C PHE A 148 -25.88 -25.51 4.62
#